data_AF-A0A1G1ABA0-F1
#
_entry.id   AF-A0A1G1ABA0-F1
#
_cell.length_a   1.000
_cell.length_b   1.000
_cell.length_c   1.000
_cell.angle_alpha   90.00
_cell.angle_beta   90.00
_cell.angle_gamma   90.00
#
_symmetry.space_group_name_H-M   'P 1'
#
loop_
_entity.id
_entity.type
_entity.pdbx_description
1 polymer ?
#
loop_
_entity_poly.entity_id
_entity_poly.type
_entity_poly.pdbx_seq_one_letter_code
_entity_poly.pdbx_strand_id
1 'polypeptide(L)'
;MKNIGKLVVGMALLMGLSVQAADQLLIEAESFLEKGGWKVDQQFVHEMGSPYLLAHGMGIPVASAKTTVEFPAKGEYTVWVRTKNWIPGKWEAPGRFQLVMDGKTIEKVFGTETGWGWQNGGTVEIADKQCTVELKDLTGFEGRCDAIFFTKDKGFTPPDSLKEMNAWRDALLRVPSEPKSSEAFDVVVIGGGIAGCGACLAADKQGLKVALIHDRPLLGGNASSEVRVHTEGIHGKNPEIMKGLDTKHWPNGSAESIPDTEKRQATMDAAKGVRQFLCWRAYASNTDGNKIKSVDAKHIETGEIRRFTAPIFIDCTGDGWVGVWAGAEHSYGRESSDTYGETWDKHGELWSPKKPDNRVMGSSVLWNSKKTDQPSTFPAVPWAMDVAKDKVAINGEWFWEYSSNDKHQINDAENIRDHMFRAIYGSFANAKKNPANANVRLEWVAYIGGKRESVRLVGDYIYTQKDAVSNTYFSDTVVEEKRDIDVHYQQVLAKEKKCQYDFLSTALFMKTGLYYIPFRCLYSKNISNLMMAGRCFSCSHVGLGGPRVMNTTGQMGIATGYAAALCKKYNTDPLGVYKNHIEELRKLIGYTAEK
;
A
#
# COMPACT_ATOMS: atom_id res chain seq x y z
N MET A 1 -9.84 -46.54 -12.17
CA MET A 1 -11.21 -46.57 -12.72
C MET A 1 -12.19 -46.08 -11.66
N LYS A 2 -12.67 -44.83 -11.77
CA LYS A 2 -14.04 -44.38 -11.49
C LYS A 2 -14.10 -42.84 -11.54
N ASN A 3 -14.92 -42.39 -12.49
CA ASN A 3 -15.68 -41.13 -12.61
C ASN A 3 -14.94 -39.78 -12.57
N ILE A 4 -14.50 -39.38 -13.76
CA ILE A 4 -14.32 -37.98 -14.18
C ILE A 4 -15.70 -37.44 -14.55
N GLY A 5 -16.29 -36.60 -13.68
CA GLY A 5 -17.44 -35.76 -14.03
C GLY A 5 -16.95 -34.54 -14.80
N LYS A 6 -17.28 -34.45 -16.09
CA LYS A 6 -17.06 -33.27 -16.92
C LYS A 6 -17.93 -32.13 -16.39
N LEU A 7 -17.32 -31.14 -15.74
CA LEU A 7 -17.95 -29.85 -15.52
C LEU A 7 -17.80 -29.05 -16.81
N VAL A 8 -18.90 -28.86 -17.54
CA VAL A 8 -18.97 -27.90 -18.64
C VAL A 8 -18.96 -26.51 -17.99
N VAL A 9 -17.78 -25.89 -17.92
CA VAL A 9 -17.66 -24.48 -17.56
C VAL A 9 -18.11 -23.69 -18.77
N GLY A 10 -19.31 -23.13 -18.69
CA GLY A 10 -19.74 -22.07 -19.61
C GLY A 10 -18.80 -20.88 -19.45
N MET A 11 -18.09 -20.56 -20.53
CA MET A 11 -17.21 -19.41 -20.61
C MET A 11 -18.08 -18.15 -20.66
N ALA A 12 -18.41 -17.58 -19.50
CA ALA A 12 -18.96 -16.24 -19.43
C ALA A 12 -17.85 -15.26 -19.82
N LEU A 13 -17.96 -14.63 -20.99
CA LEU A 13 -17.13 -13.47 -21.32
C LEU A 13 -17.38 -12.39 -20.25
N LEU A 14 -16.42 -12.23 -19.34
CA LEU A 14 -16.30 -11.02 -18.54
C LEU A 14 -15.86 -9.90 -19.49
N MET A 15 -16.84 -9.19 -20.08
CA MET A 15 -16.57 -7.92 -20.77
C MET A 15 -16.01 -6.95 -19.72
N GLY A 16 -14.83 -6.40 -19.99
CA GLY A 16 -14.25 -5.34 -19.16
C GLY A 16 -15.19 -4.13 -19.06
N LEU A 17 -15.02 -3.31 -18.02
CA LEU A 17 -15.76 -2.06 -17.83
C LEU A 17 -15.56 -1.13 -19.03
N SER A 18 -16.50 -1.18 -19.96
CA SER A 18 -16.62 -0.23 -21.04
C SER A 18 -18.08 0.16 -21.11
N VAL A 19 -18.38 1.45 -20.94
CA VAL A 19 -19.75 1.96 -20.97
C VAL A 19 -19.89 2.96 -22.10
N GLN A 20 -20.95 2.75 -22.88
CA GLN A 20 -21.22 3.43 -24.12
C GLN A 20 -22.18 4.61 -23.87
N ALA A 21 -21.72 5.82 -24.19
CA ALA A 21 -22.62 6.86 -24.72
C ALA A 21 -22.62 6.72 -26.25
N ALA A 22 -23.63 7.26 -26.95
CA ALA A 22 -23.89 6.96 -28.38
C ALA A 22 -22.67 7.10 -29.31
N ASP A 23 -21.65 7.89 -28.92
CA ASP A 23 -20.43 8.14 -29.68
C ASP A 23 -19.13 8.14 -28.85
N GLN A 24 -19.14 7.55 -27.64
CA GLN A 24 -17.99 7.60 -26.71
C GLN A 24 -17.70 6.24 -26.05
N LEU A 25 -16.42 5.99 -25.79
CA LEU A 25 -15.92 4.80 -25.10
C LEU A 25 -14.78 5.18 -24.14
N LEU A 26 -14.96 4.93 -22.85
CA LEU A 26 -13.91 5.03 -21.85
C LEU A 26 -13.45 3.62 -21.43
N ILE A 27 -12.14 3.43 -21.36
CA ILE A 27 -11.50 2.20 -20.90
C ILE A 27 -10.59 2.55 -19.72
N GLU A 28 -10.92 2.02 -18.54
CA GLU A 28 -10.07 2.08 -17.35
C GLU A 28 -8.94 1.05 -17.50
N ALA A 29 -7.67 1.47 -17.44
CA ALA A 29 -6.55 0.59 -17.82
C ALA A 29 -6.40 -0.60 -16.88
N GLU A 30 -6.70 -0.44 -15.59
CA GLU A 30 -6.71 -1.52 -14.62
C GLU A 30 -7.73 -2.62 -14.95
N SER A 31 -8.74 -2.33 -15.77
CA SER A 31 -9.75 -3.30 -16.23
C SER A 31 -9.28 -4.22 -17.36
N PHE A 32 -8.06 -4.03 -17.89
CA PHE A 32 -7.51 -4.89 -18.94
C PHE A 32 -7.48 -6.37 -18.53
N LEU A 33 -7.98 -7.27 -19.37
CA LEU A 33 -8.09 -8.69 -19.04
C LEU A 33 -6.71 -9.37 -18.95
N GLU A 34 -5.79 -9.00 -19.83
CA GLU A 34 -4.42 -9.50 -19.84
C GLU A 34 -3.49 -8.36 -19.46
N LYS A 35 -2.81 -8.46 -18.31
CA LYS A 35 -1.85 -7.42 -17.88
C LYS A 35 -0.48 -7.57 -18.56
N GLY A 36 -0.20 -8.71 -19.20
CA GLY A 36 1.13 -8.99 -19.75
C GLY A 36 2.19 -8.90 -18.66
N GLY A 37 3.15 -7.98 -18.80
CA GLY A 37 4.09 -7.64 -17.71
C GLY A 37 3.80 -6.31 -16.99
N TRP A 38 2.70 -5.63 -17.33
CA TRP A 38 2.26 -4.44 -16.61
C TRP A 38 1.71 -4.80 -15.23
N LYS A 39 1.88 -3.91 -14.27
CA LYS A 39 1.37 -4.04 -12.90
C LYS A 39 0.20 -3.09 -12.70
N VAL A 40 -0.84 -3.55 -12.00
CA VAL A 40 -1.87 -2.64 -11.49
C VAL A 40 -1.26 -1.96 -10.27
N ASP A 41 -1.17 -0.64 -10.32
CA ASP A 41 -0.75 0.17 -9.19
C ASP A 41 -1.95 0.91 -8.62
N GLN A 42 -2.33 0.52 -7.41
CA GLN A 42 -3.38 1.14 -6.62
C GLN A 42 -2.84 1.84 -5.37
N GLN A 43 -1.53 1.98 -5.17
CA GLN A 43 -1.02 2.57 -3.92
C GLN A 43 -1.41 4.05 -3.77
N PHE A 44 -1.59 4.78 -4.89
CA PHE A 44 -1.71 6.24 -4.92
C PHE A 44 -3.07 6.77 -5.40
N VAL A 45 -4.13 5.95 -5.38
CA VAL A 45 -5.45 6.37 -5.93
C VAL A 45 -6.03 7.59 -5.19
N HIS A 46 -5.69 7.82 -3.92
CA HIS A 46 -6.19 9.00 -3.20
C HIS A 46 -5.66 10.30 -3.79
N GLU A 47 -4.42 10.26 -4.27
CA GLU A 47 -3.74 11.36 -4.92
C GLU A 47 -4.12 11.42 -6.41
N MET A 48 -4.27 10.25 -7.03
CA MET A 48 -4.37 10.12 -8.48
C MET A 48 -5.79 10.09 -9.06
N GLY A 49 -6.77 9.74 -8.24
CA GLY A 49 -8.17 9.53 -8.63
C GLY A 49 -8.49 8.11 -9.07
N SER A 50 -7.51 7.37 -9.58
CA SER A 50 -7.69 6.03 -10.15
C SER A 50 -6.44 5.16 -9.99
N PRO A 51 -6.61 3.82 -9.96
CA PRO A 51 -5.52 2.89 -10.24
C PRO A 51 -5.00 3.07 -11.66
N TYR A 52 -3.81 2.56 -11.96
CA TYR A 52 -3.28 2.60 -13.32
C TYR A 52 -2.38 1.40 -13.62
N LEU A 53 -2.13 1.15 -14.90
CA LEU A 53 -1.14 0.17 -15.33
C LEU A 53 0.26 0.79 -15.40
N LEU A 54 1.23 0.06 -14.84
CA LEU A 54 2.63 0.43 -14.74
C LEU A 54 3.54 -0.60 -15.45
N ALA A 55 4.30 -0.18 -16.45
CA ALA A 55 5.25 -1.03 -17.18
C ALA A 55 6.56 -1.22 -16.40
N HIS A 56 6.54 -2.11 -15.41
CA HIS A 56 7.64 -2.35 -14.47
C HIS A 56 8.65 -3.38 -14.98
N GLY A 57 9.35 -3.04 -16.07
CA GLY A 57 10.24 -3.94 -16.80
C GLY A 57 11.72 -3.91 -16.40
N MET A 58 12.12 -2.98 -15.54
CA MET A 58 13.51 -2.76 -15.10
C MET A 58 14.49 -2.61 -16.28
N GLY A 59 14.09 -1.85 -17.30
CA GLY A 59 14.87 -1.58 -18.52
C GLY A 59 14.74 -2.61 -19.63
N ILE A 60 13.81 -3.55 -19.50
CA ILE A 60 13.40 -4.45 -20.57
C ILE A 60 11.91 -4.23 -20.83
N PRO A 61 11.50 -3.89 -22.06
CA PRO A 61 10.08 -3.70 -22.36
C PRO A 61 9.24 -4.90 -21.92
N VAL A 62 8.16 -4.63 -21.18
CA VAL A 62 7.26 -5.69 -20.71
C VAL A 62 6.36 -6.19 -21.83
N ALA A 63 5.88 -7.43 -21.71
CA ALA A 63 4.83 -7.93 -22.61
C ALA A 63 3.59 -7.01 -22.54
N SER A 64 2.97 -6.76 -23.70
CA SER A 64 1.84 -5.84 -23.81
C SER A 64 0.70 -6.24 -22.88
N ALA A 65 0.07 -5.24 -22.26
CA ALA A 65 -1.24 -5.44 -21.65
C ALA A 65 -2.31 -5.33 -22.75
N LYS A 66 -3.37 -6.12 -22.65
CA LYS A 66 -4.34 -6.33 -23.73
C LYS A 66 -5.75 -6.50 -23.18
N THR A 67 -6.71 -5.97 -23.92
CA THR A 67 -8.14 -6.20 -23.69
C THR A 67 -8.93 -6.16 -24.99
N THR A 68 -10.17 -6.64 -24.94
CA THR A 68 -11.14 -6.51 -26.03
C THR A 68 -12.29 -5.63 -25.57
N VAL A 69 -12.67 -4.67 -26.41
CA VAL A 69 -13.76 -3.72 -26.13
C VAL A 69 -14.77 -3.70 -27.26
N GLU A 70 -15.98 -3.25 -26.94
CA GLU A 70 -17.03 -3.00 -27.93
C GLU A 70 -17.27 -1.49 -28.08
N PHE A 71 -16.90 -0.94 -29.24
CA PHE A 71 -17.20 0.44 -29.61
C PHE A 71 -18.71 0.62 -29.86
N PRO A 72 -19.31 1.77 -29.51
CA PRO A 72 -20.75 1.99 -29.70
C PRO A 72 -21.15 2.02 -31.17
N ALA A 73 -20.26 2.47 -32.06
CA ALA A 73 -20.48 2.53 -33.50
C ALA A 73 -19.17 2.39 -34.28
N LYS A 74 -19.27 2.10 -35.58
CA LYS A 74 -18.14 2.14 -36.51
C LYS A 74 -17.78 3.58 -36.90
N GLY A 75 -16.60 3.77 -37.48
CA GLY A 75 -16.14 5.03 -38.05
C GLY A 75 -14.92 5.62 -37.33
N GLU A 76 -14.63 6.88 -37.62
CA GLU A 76 -13.47 7.59 -37.08
C GLU A 76 -13.70 8.06 -35.63
N TYR A 77 -12.74 7.78 -34.75
CA TYR A 77 -12.70 8.24 -33.36
C TYR A 77 -11.41 9.01 -33.07
N THR A 78 -11.51 10.12 -32.34
CA THR A 78 -10.37 10.74 -31.66
C THR A 78 -10.03 9.91 -30.43
N VAL A 79 -8.74 9.60 -30.25
CA VAL A 79 -8.23 8.87 -29.09
C VAL A 79 -7.46 9.78 -28.14
N TRP A 80 -7.71 9.63 -26.85
CA TRP A 80 -7.02 10.30 -25.76
C TRP A 80 -6.50 9.25 -24.78
N VAL A 81 -5.29 9.44 -24.27
CA VAL A 81 -4.71 8.56 -23.23
C VAL A 81 -4.33 9.39 -22.03
N ARG A 82 -4.85 9.05 -20.85
CA ARG A 82 -4.43 9.66 -19.59
C ARG A 82 -3.16 8.99 -19.09
N THR A 83 -2.09 9.77 -18.99
CA THR A 83 -0.74 9.29 -18.69
C THR A 83 0.13 10.45 -18.21
N LYS A 84 1.39 10.18 -17.86
CA LYS A 84 2.41 11.19 -17.63
C LYS A 84 3.79 10.73 -18.03
N ASN A 85 4.63 11.70 -18.36
CA ASN A 85 6.07 11.58 -18.23
C ASN A 85 6.44 11.71 -16.75
N TRP A 86 6.84 10.60 -16.16
CA TRP A 86 7.18 10.56 -14.74
C TRP A 86 8.56 11.15 -14.42
N ILE A 87 9.41 11.39 -15.42
CA ILE A 87 10.68 12.11 -15.26
C ILE A 87 10.88 13.09 -16.44
N PRO A 88 10.27 14.28 -16.38
CA PRO A 88 10.53 15.32 -17.36
C PRO A 88 11.99 15.79 -17.31
N GLY A 89 12.55 16.13 -18.46
CA GLY A 89 13.93 16.61 -18.56
C GLY A 89 14.44 16.70 -19.99
N LYS A 90 15.77 16.82 -20.14
CA LYS A 90 16.46 16.96 -21.44
C LYS A 90 16.74 15.62 -22.14
N TRP A 91 16.02 14.58 -21.76
CA TRP A 91 16.16 13.21 -22.23
C TRP A 91 14.83 12.74 -22.80
N GLU A 92 14.86 11.67 -23.58
CA GLU A 92 13.63 10.98 -23.94
C GLU A 92 12.94 10.44 -22.69
N ALA A 93 11.61 10.60 -22.64
CA ALA A 93 10.83 10.16 -21.49
C ALA A 93 11.06 8.66 -21.21
N PRO A 94 11.36 8.27 -19.96
CA PRO A 94 11.65 6.88 -19.65
C PRO A 94 10.42 5.99 -19.71
N GLY A 95 9.22 6.48 -19.42
CA GLY A 95 7.99 5.69 -19.39
C GLY A 95 7.19 5.69 -20.70
N ARG A 96 7.85 5.58 -21.86
CA ARG A 96 7.16 5.65 -23.15
C ARG A 96 6.48 4.34 -23.51
N PHE A 97 5.30 4.46 -24.12
CA PHE A 97 4.53 3.35 -24.67
C PHE A 97 3.70 3.81 -25.88
N GLN A 98 3.14 2.85 -26.61
CA GLN A 98 2.21 3.08 -27.72
C GLN A 98 0.93 2.28 -27.53
N LEU A 99 -0.16 2.77 -28.14
CA LEU A 99 -1.39 2.02 -28.30
C LEU A 99 -1.32 1.15 -29.57
N VAL A 100 -1.85 -0.07 -29.48
CA VAL A 100 -2.05 -0.96 -30.63
C VAL A 100 -3.53 -1.31 -30.72
N MET A 101 -4.14 -1.05 -31.87
CA MET A 101 -5.56 -1.30 -32.16
C MET A 101 -5.65 -2.37 -33.25
N ASP A 102 -6.24 -3.53 -32.95
CA ASP A 102 -6.36 -4.67 -33.89
C ASP A 102 -5.04 -5.01 -34.61
N GLY A 103 -3.95 -5.03 -33.83
CA GLY A 103 -2.59 -5.30 -34.33
C GLY A 103 -1.91 -4.12 -35.06
N LYS A 104 -2.59 -2.99 -35.26
CA LYS A 104 -2.03 -1.78 -35.86
C LYS A 104 -1.57 -0.79 -34.78
N THR A 105 -0.30 -0.42 -34.81
CA THR A 105 0.26 0.56 -33.87
C THR A 105 -0.16 1.97 -34.24
N ILE A 106 -0.68 2.74 -33.28
CA ILE A 106 -0.93 4.17 -33.42
C ILE A 106 0.43 4.90 -33.36
N GLU A 107 0.69 5.81 -34.29
CA GLU A 107 2.00 6.47 -34.43
C GLU A 107 2.39 7.26 -33.17
N LYS A 108 1.43 7.93 -32.53
CA LYS A 108 1.66 8.71 -31.30
C LYS A 108 2.31 7.84 -30.22
N VAL A 109 3.44 8.33 -29.71
CA VAL A 109 4.06 7.83 -28.48
C VAL A 109 3.49 8.59 -27.28
N PHE A 110 3.10 7.85 -26.25
CA PHE A 110 2.51 8.37 -25.02
C PHE A 110 3.52 8.37 -23.86
N GLY A 111 3.14 9.02 -22.75
CA GLY A 111 4.00 9.14 -21.57
C GLY A 111 5.09 10.20 -21.73
N THR A 112 4.87 11.21 -22.60
CA THR A 112 5.87 12.21 -22.96
C THR A 112 5.67 13.58 -22.32
N GLU A 113 4.46 13.89 -21.85
CA GLU A 113 4.09 15.20 -21.29
C GLU A 113 4.12 15.20 -19.75
N THR A 114 4.54 16.31 -19.15
CA THR A 114 4.71 16.45 -17.68
C THR A 114 3.38 16.50 -16.95
N GLY A 115 3.30 15.83 -15.81
CA GLY A 115 2.09 15.78 -15.00
C GLY A 115 1.08 14.79 -15.56
N TRP A 116 0.16 14.35 -14.71
CA TRP A 116 -0.93 13.49 -15.14
C TRP A 116 -1.91 14.30 -15.98
N GLY A 117 -2.12 13.85 -17.22
CA GLY A 117 -2.98 14.56 -18.17
C GLY A 117 -3.39 13.70 -19.37
N TRP A 118 -4.38 14.18 -20.12
CA TRP A 118 -4.84 13.56 -21.36
C TRP A 118 -3.96 13.95 -22.55
N GLN A 119 -3.29 12.96 -23.15
CA GLN A 119 -2.49 13.14 -24.36
C GLN A 119 -3.31 12.75 -25.59
N ASN A 120 -3.41 13.66 -26.56
CA ASN A 120 -4.12 13.40 -27.82
C ASN A 120 -3.32 12.42 -28.68
N GLY A 121 -3.96 11.32 -29.09
CA GLY A 121 -3.39 10.26 -29.90
C GLY A 121 -3.70 10.34 -31.39
N GLY A 122 -4.41 11.38 -31.84
CA GLY A 122 -4.91 11.52 -33.20
C GLY A 122 -6.24 10.80 -33.40
N THR A 123 -6.51 10.40 -34.64
CA THR A 123 -7.72 9.66 -35.01
C THR A 123 -7.42 8.21 -35.39
N VAL A 124 -8.38 7.33 -35.12
CA VAL A 124 -8.38 5.94 -35.55
C VAL A 124 -9.68 5.56 -36.22
N GLU A 125 -9.60 4.74 -37.27
CA GLU A 125 -10.76 4.20 -37.97
C GLU A 125 -11.18 2.85 -37.36
N ILE A 126 -12.42 2.78 -36.88
CA ILE A 126 -13.01 1.59 -36.27
C ILE A 126 -13.91 0.88 -37.29
N ALA A 127 -13.39 -0.20 -37.89
CA ALA A 127 -14.07 -0.96 -38.94
C ALA A 127 -15.01 -2.05 -38.39
N ASP A 128 -14.63 -2.67 -37.27
CA ASP A 128 -15.45 -3.59 -36.50
C ASP A 128 -15.76 -2.96 -35.14
N LYS A 129 -16.95 -3.19 -34.59
CA LYS A 129 -17.28 -2.70 -33.24
C LYS A 129 -16.47 -3.43 -32.18
N GLN A 130 -16.12 -4.70 -32.41
CA GLN A 130 -15.27 -5.44 -31.48
C GLN A 130 -13.80 -5.25 -31.85
N CYS A 131 -13.06 -4.56 -30.99
CA CYS A 131 -11.65 -4.24 -31.22
C CYS A 131 -10.78 -4.73 -30.06
N THR A 132 -9.57 -5.12 -30.41
CA THR A 132 -8.49 -5.34 -29.47
C THR A 132 -7.75 -4.04 -29.21
N VAL A 133 -7.48 -3.74 -27.94
CA VAL A 133 -6.65 -2.61 -27.49
C VAL A 133 -5.47 -3.15 -26.71
N GLU A 134 -4.25 -2.76 -27.07
CA GLU A 134 -3.03 -3.15 -26.37
C GLU A 134 -2.15 -1.95 -25.99
N LEU A 135 -1.47 -2.07 -24.85
CA LEU A 135 -0.44 -1.15 -24.38
C LEU A 135 0.94 -1.77 -24.63
N LYS A 136 1.64 -1.24 -25.63
CA LYS A 136 2.99 -1.67 -26.00
C LYS A 136 4.04 -0.80 -25.30
N ASP A 137 4.69 -1.35 -24.29
CA ASP A 137 5.85 -0.71 -23.65
C ASP A 137 7.02 -0.60 -24.63
N LEU A 138 7.72 0.53 -24.63
CA LEU A 138 8.87 0.79 -25.48
C LEU A 138 10.20 0.77 -24.72
N THR A 139 10.18 0.71 -23.39
CA THR A 139 11.32 1.13 -22.56
C THR A 139 11.64 0.19 -21.40
N GLY A 140 10.63 -0.41 -20.77
CA GLY A 140 10.79 -1.14 -19.51
C GLY A 140 10.96 -0.23 -18.29
N PHE A 141 10.69 1.07 -18.38
CA PHE A 141 10.90 2.03 -17.27
C PHE A 141 9.63 2.79 -16.91
N GLU A 142 8.68 2.09 -16.30
CA GLU A 142 7.55 2.68 -15.59
C GLU A 142 6.62 3.50 -16.47
N GLY A 143 6.38 3.07 -17.71
CA GLY A 143 5.30 3.63 -18.54
C GLY A 143 3.95 3.49 -17.83
N ARG A 144 3.10 4.52 -17.93
CA ARG A 144 1.89 4.65 -17.11
C ARG A 144 0.68 4.84 -18.00
N CYS A 145 -0.34 4.02 -17.83
CA CYS A 145 -1.62 4.24 -18.50
C CYS A 145 -2.72 4.16 -17.46
N ASP A 146 -3.43 5.26 -17.26
CA ASP A 146 -4.59 5.34 -16.38
C ASP A 146 -5.87 5.00 -17.13
N ALA A 147 -6.15 5.69 -18.23
CA ALA A 147 -7.29 5.37 -19.09
C ALA A 147 -7.05 5.73 -20.55
N ILE A 148 -7.90 5.14 -21.39
CA ILE A 148 -8.00 5.41 -22.81
C ILE A 148 -9.43 5.84 -23.10
N PHE A 149 -9.59 6.97 -23.76
CA PHE A 149 -10.89 7.52 -24.12
C PHE A 149 -10.99 7.73 -25.63
N PHE A 150 -12.07 7.24 -26.22
CA PHE A 150 -12.41 7.41 -27.63
C PHE A 150 -13.70 8.22 -27.76
N THR A 151 -13.71 9.19 -28.66
CA THR A 151 -14.90 10.01 -28.96
C THR A 151 -14.98 10.32 -30.46
N LYS A 152 -16.19 10.34 -31.02
CA LYS A 152 -16.40 10.88 -32.37
C LYS A 152 -16.48 12.40 -32.42
N ASP A 153 -16.67 13.06 -31.28
CA ASP A 153 -16.63 14.52 -31.19
C ASP A 153 -15.18 15.01 -31.26
N LYS A 154 -14.78 15.53 -32.43
CA LYS A 154 -13.44 16.06 -32.70
C LYS A 154 -13.11 17.29 -31.87
N GLY A 155 -14.11 18.01 -31.36
CA GLY A 155 -13.93 19.19 -30.51
C GLY A 155 -13.88 18.88 -29.01
N PHE A 156 -14.12 17.62 -28.61
CA PHE A 156 -14.15 17.24 -27.22
C PHE A 156 -12.75 17.00 -26.64
N THR A 157 -12.46 17.70 -25.54
CA THR A 157 -11.28 17.47 -24.70
C THR A 157 -11.74 16.93 -23.36
N PRO A 158 -11.23 15.78 -22.90
CA PRO A 158 -11.60 15.25 -21.60
C PRO A 158 -11.21 16.21 -20.46
N PRO A 159 -12.02 16.32 -19.40
CA PRO A 159 -11.69 17.12 -18.23
C PRO A 159 -10.49 16.52 -17.48
N ASP A 160 -9.61 17.38 -16.99
CA ASP A 160 -8.34 16.96 -16.37
C ASP A 160 -8.25 17.29 -14.87
N SER A 161 -9.08 18.22 -14.37
CA SER A 161 -9.14 18.47 -12.93
C SER A 161 -9.70 17.24 -12.21
N LEU A 162 -9.06 16.80 -11.12
CA LEU A 162 -9.40 15.55 -10.43
C LEU A 162 -10.90 15.43 -10.12
N LYS A 163 -11.51 16.52 -9.66
CA LYS A 163 -12.94 16.57 -9.34
C LYS A 163 -13.83 16.41 -10.57
N GLU A 164 -13.59 17.19 -11.63
CA GLU A 164 -14.40 17.15 -12.84
C GLU A 164 -14.19 15.86 -13.61
N MET A 165 -12.94 15.39 -13.67
CA MET A 165 -12.56 14.12 -14.27
C MET A 165 -13.26 12.95 -13.59
N ASN A 166 -13.22 12.87 -12.26
CA ASN A 166 -13.90 11.79 -11.53
C ASN A 166 -15.41 11.82 -11.75
N ALA A 167 -16.03 12.99 -11.65
CA ALA A 167 -17.47 13.14 -11.90
C ALA A 167 -17.86 12.75 -13.34
N TRP A 168 -17.05 13.13 -14.32
CA TRP A 168 -17.25 12.77 -15.74
C TRP A 168 -17.06 11.27 -15.99
N ARG A 169 -16.00 10.64 -15.43
CA ARG A 169 -15.78 9.20 -15.52
C ARG A 169 -16.91 8.42 -14.87
N ASP A 170 -17.33 8.82 -13.66
CA ASP A 170 -18.44 8.17 -12.95
C ASP A 170 -19.74 8.26 -13.76
N ALA A 171 -20.02 9.41 -14.39
CA ALA A 171 -21.16 9.58 -15.27
C ALA A 171 -21.09 8.65 -16.51
N LEU A 172 -19.93 8.57 -17.16
CA LEU A 172 -19.71 7.70 -18.33
C LEU A 172 -19.86 6.23 -17.96
N LEU A 173 -19.22 5.81 -16.87
CA LEU A 173 -19.24 4.43 -16.37
C LEU A 173 -20.53 4.07 -15.64
N ARG A 174 -21.45 5.03 -15.49
CA ARG A 174 -22.71 4.89 -14.73
C ARG A 174 -22.46 4.37 -13.32
N VAL A 175 -21.34 4.78 -12.72
CA VAL A 175 -21.03 4.52 -11.31
C VAL A 175 -22.11 5.23 -10.49
N PRO A 176 -22.83 4.50 -9.63
CA PRO A 176 -23.88 5.13 -8.85
C PRO A 176 -23.27 6.09 -7.82
N SER A 177 -23.99 7.18 -7.54
CA SER A 177 -23.56 8.19 -6.56
C SER A 177 -23.47 7.63 -5.13
N GLU A 178 -24.13 6.51 -4.86
CA GLU A 178 -24.06 5.78 -3.61
C GLU A 178 -23.96 4.26 -3.86
N PRO A 179 -23.31 3.49 -2.97
CA PRO A 179 -23.28 2.04 -3.09
C PRO A 179 -24.68 1.42 -3.10
N LYS A 180 -25.00 0.71 -4.18
CA LYS A 180 -26.31 0.03 -4.33
C LYS A 180 -26.45 -1.20 -3.44
N SER A 181 -25.34 -1.78 -2.99
CA SER A 181 -25.35 -2.93 -2.10
C SER A 181 -24.72 -2.59 -0.76
N SER A 182 -25.35 -3.07 0.30
CA SER A 182 -24.87 -2.95 1.67
C SER A 182 -24.82 -4.32 2.32
N GLU A 183 -23.75 -4.60 3.06
CA GLU A 183 -23.60 -5.83 3.80
C GLU A 183 -23.20 -5.58 5.25
N ALA A 184 -23.90 -6.26 6.16
CA ALA A 184 -23.66 -6.18 7.59
C ALA A 184 -22.70 -7.28 8.09
N PHE A 185 -21.83 -6.87 9.01
CA PHE A 185 -20.84 -7.69 9.67
C PHE A 185 -20.83 -7.37 11.18
N ASP A 186 -20.24 -8.25 11.97
CA ASP A 186 -19.99 -7.97 13.39
C ASP A 186 -18.82 -7.00 13.57
N VAL A 187 -17.84 -7.10 12.68
CA VAL A 187 -16.67 -6.22 12.64
C VAL A 187 -16.18 -6.06 11.21
N VAL A 188 -15.80 -4.84 10.85
CA VAL A 188 -15.12 -4.53 9.58
C VAL A 188 -13.68 -4.15 9.89
N VAL A 189 -12.75 -4.89 9.28
CA VAL A 189 -11.29 -4.66 9.37
C VAL A 189 -10.81 -4.12 8.02
N ILE A 190 -10.12 -2.99 8.03
CA ILE A 190 -9.63 -2.34 6.82
C ILE A 190 -8.11 -2.39 6.81
N GLY A 191 -7.53 -3.12 5.84
CA GLY A 191 -6.08 -3.30 5.66
C GLY A 191 -5.61 -4.73 5.96
N GLY A 192 -5.23 -5.45 4.91
CA GLY A 192 -4.75 -6.85 4.95
C GLY A 192 -3.30 -7.04 5.40
N GLY A 193 -2.75 -6.14 6.22
CA GLY A 193 -1.43 -6.31 6.84
C GLY A 193 -1.39 -7.43 7.89
N ILE A 194 -0.23 -7.67 8.51
CA ILE A 194 -0.12 -8.66 9.61
C ILE A 194 -1.07 -8.30 10.77
N ALA A 195 -1.22 -7.02 11.10
CA ALA A 195 -2.21 -6.53 12.07
C ALA A 195 -3.65 -6.90 11.69
N GLY A 196 -4.09 -6.56 10.48
CA GLY A 196 -5.46 -6.85 10.04
C GLY A 196 -5.76 -8.35 9.94
N CYS A 197 -4.80 -9.15 9.47
CA CYS A 197 -4.92 -10.61 9.48
C CYS A 197 -5.06 -11.14 10.91
N GLY A 198 -4.24 -10.65 11.85
CA GLY A 198 -4.32 -11.00 13.26
C GLY A 198 -5.68 -10.65 13.88
N ALA A 199 -6.21 -9.47 13.59
CA ALA A 199 -7.54 -9.04 14.05
C ALA A 199 -8.66 -9.92 13.52
N CYS A 200 -8.63 -10.26 12.23
CA CYS A 200 -9.62 -11.12 11.62
C CYS A 200 -9.63 -12.52 12.24
N LEU A 201 -8.46 -13.14 12.40
CA LEU A 201 -8.35 -14.49 12.96
C LEU A 201 -8.74 -14.55 14.44
N ALA A 202 -8.41 -13.51 15.22
CA ALA A 202 -8.82 -13.42 16.61
C ALA A 202 -10.35 -13.26 16.75
N ALA A 203 -10.96 -12.41 15.93
CA ALA A 203 -12.41 -12.24 15.89
C ALA A 203 -13.14 -13.52 15.42
N ASP A 204 -12.63 -14.19 14.38
CA ASP A 204 -13.14 -15.47 13.88
C ASP A 204 -13.13 -16.57 14.93
N LYS A 205 -12.05 -16.67 15.72
CA LYS A 205 -11.96 -17.62 16.84
C LYS A 205 -13.05 -17.42 17.90
N GLN A 206 -13.64 -16.23 17.98
CA GLN A 206 -14.77 -15.92 18.87
C GLN A 206 -16.13 -15.99 18.16
N GLY A 207 -16.17 -16.46 16.91
CA GLY A 207 -17.39 -16.67 16.14
C GLY A 207 -17.98 -15.41 15.50
N LEU A 208 -17.18 -14.36 15.31
CA LEU A 208 -17.63 -13.13 14.65
C LEU A 208 -17.66 -13.30 13.12
N LYS A 209 -18.67 -12.69 12.48
CA LYS A 209 -18.70 -12.46 11.03
C LYS A 209 -17.84 -11.22 10.72
N VAL A 210 -16.72 -11.42 10.04
CA VAL A 210 -15.72 -10.40 9.77
C VAL A 210 -15.69 -10.05 8.28
N ALA A 211 -15.65 -8.76 7.94
CA ALA A 211 -15.20 -8.31 6.63
C ALA A 211 -13.74 -7.85 6.71
N LEU A 212 -12.88 -8.41 5.86
CA LEU A 212 -11.54 -7.89 5.63
C LEU A 212 -11.51 -7.14 4.29
N ILE A 213 -11.40 -5.81 4.33
CA ILE A 213 -11.27 -4.98 3.14
C ILE A 213 -9.78 -4.74 2.88
N HIS A 214 -9.28 -5.16 1.72
CA HIS A 214 -7.88 -4.96 1.32
C HIS A 214 -7.77 -4.55 -0.14
N ASP A 215 -7.07 -3.46 -0.39
CA ASP A 215 -6.89 -2.83 -1.69
C ASP A 215 -6.01 -3.63 -2.66
N ARG A 216 -5.17 -4.54 -2.15
CA ARG A 216 -4.25 -5.37 -2.95
C ARG A 216 -4.71 -6.82 -3.05
N PRO A 217 -4.21 -7.56 -4.07
CA PRO A 217 -4.53 -8.98 -4.24
C PRO A 217 -3.85 -9.89 -3.21
N LEU A 218 -2.86 -9.39 -2.47
CA LEU A 218 -2.00 -10.22 -1.61
C LEU A 218 -1.94 -9.69 -0.18
N LEU A 219 -2.27 -10.56 0.78
CA LEU A 219 -2.20 -10.26 2.20
C LEU A 219 -0.76 -10.21 2.73
N GLY A 220 -0.56 -9.45 3.81
CA GLY A 220 0.69 -9.33 4.55
C GLY A 220 1.27 -7.92 4.62
N GLY A 221 0.68 -6.93 3.93
CA GLY A 221 1.22 -5.57 3.95
C GLY A 221 2.64 -5.54 3.38
N ASN A 222 3.60 -4.99 4.13
CA ASN A 222 5.02 -4.99 3.75
C ASN A 222 5.64 -6.40 3.74
N ALA A 223 5.02 -7.41 4.39
CA ALA A 223 5.45 -8.81 4.36
C ALA A 223 4.81 -9.64 3.22
N SER A 224 4.07 -9.00 2.32
CA SER A 224 3.60 -9.62 1.08
C SER A 224 4.76 -9.83 0.11
N SER A 225 4.61 -10.75 -0.84
CA SER A 225 5.61 -10.99 -1.90
C SER A 225 5.85 -9.81 -2.84
N GLU A 226 5.05 -8.75 -2.74
CA GLU A 226 5.17 -7.49 -3.49
C GLU A 226 6.18 -6.52 -2.88
N VAL A 227 6.45 -6.64 -1.57
CA VAL A 227 7.37 -5.76 -0.82
C VAL A 227 8.49 -6.55 -0.14
N ARG A 228 8.20 -7.75 0.36
CA ARG A 228 9.17 -8.74 0.88
C ARG A 228 10.00 -8.25 2.07
N VAL A 229 9.37 -7.55 3.00
CA VAL A 229 9.97 -7.23 4.29
C VAL A 229 9.67 -8.35 5.27
N HIS A 230 10.68 -8.88 5.96
CA HIS A 230 10.45 -9.87 7.01
C HIS A 230 9.80 -9.24 8.25
N THR A 231 8.99 -9.99 8.97
CA THR A 231 8.07 -9.46 9.98
C THR A 231 8.75 -8.83 11.20
N GLU A 232 9.74 -9.50 11.79
CA GLU A 232 10.40 -9.14 13.06
C GLU A 232 9.48 -8.95 14.27
N GLY A 233 10.08 -8.98 15.47
CA GLY A 233 9.38 -8.88 16.75
C GLY A 233 8.98 -10.25 17.32
N ILE A 234 8.43 -10.24 18.52
CA ILE A 234 7.98 -11.47 19.21
C ILE A 234 6.50 -11.76 18.94
N HIS A 235 6.08 -13.00 19.23
CA HIS A 235 4.72 -13.48 18.97
C HIS A 235 3.72 -13.18 20.10
N GLY A 236 4.18 -12.61 21.23
CA GLY A 236 3.37 -12.36 22.42
C GLY A 236 3.03 -13.62 23.23
N LYS A 237 2.04 -13.52 24.11
CA LYS A 237 1.66 -14.59 25.07
C LYS A 237 1.07 -15.84 24.42
N ASN A 238 0.27 -15.68 23.37
CA ASN A 238 -0.32 -16.80 22.63
C ASN A 238 0.08 -16.74 21.14
N PRO A 239 1.09 -17.54 20.73
CA PRO A 239 1.69 -17.41 19.41
C PRO A 239 0.88 -18.09 18.29
N GLU A 240 -0.22 -18.79 18.60
CA GLU A 240 -0.90 -19.67 17.64
C GLU A 240 -1.37 -18.95 16.38
N ILE A 241 -1.96 -17.75 16.51
CA ILE A 241 -2.35 -16.94 15.35
C ILE A 241 -1.09 -16.44 14.61
N MET A 242 -0.10 -15.94 15.35
CA MET A 242 1.10 -15.35 14.76
C MET A 242 1.94 -16.34 13.96
N LYS A 243 2.04 -17.61 14.39
CA LYS A 243 2.77 -18.66 13.65
C LYS A 243 2.28 -18.84 12.20
N GLY A 244 0.98 -18.66 11.96
CA GLY A 244 0.39 -18.73 10.62
C GLY A 244 0.64 -17.49 9.76
N LEU A 245 0.93 -16.33 10.38
CA LEU A 245 1.09 -15.04 9.69
C LEU A 245 2.55 -14.62 9.48
N ASP A 246 3.44 -15.05 10.39
CA ASP A 246 4.85 -14.71 10.48
C ASP A 246 5.64 -15.12 9.23
N THR A 247 6.77 -14.47 8.97
CA THR A 247 7.71 -14.90 7.92
C THR A 247 8.96 -15.47 8.56
N LYS A 248 9.69 -16.35 7.86
CA LYS A 248 11.08 -16.59 8.23
C LYS A 248 11.89 -15.30 8.05
N HIS A 249 13.03 -15.22 8.73
CA HIS A 249 13.94 -14.07 8.63
C HIS A 249 14.82 -14.21 7.38
N TRP A 250 14.23 -13.97 6.22
CA TRP A 250 14.95 -13.84 4.97
C TRP A 250 15.59 -12.44 4.85
N PRO A 251 16.65 -12.27 4.04
CA PRO A 251 17.07 -10.93 3.62
C PRO A 251 15.90 -10.16 3.00
N ASN A 252 15.79 -8.86 3.21
CA ASN A 252 14.68 -8.11 2.63
C ASN A 252 14.74 -8.14 1.09
N GLY A 253 13.58 -8.25 0.45
CA GLY A 253 13.49 -8.40 -1.02
C GLY A 253 13.66 -9.84 -1.53
N SER A 254 14.06 -10.77 -0.68
CA SER A 254 14.28 -12.19 -1.01
C SER A 254 13.02 -12.88 -1.56
N ALA A 255 13.16 -13.61 -2.67
CA ALA A 255 12.08 -14.40 -3.26
C ALA A 255 11.71 -15.62 -2.39
N GLU A 256 12.60 -16.04 -1.49
CA GLU A 256 12.39 -17.10 -0.52
C GLU A 256 11.28 -16.76 0.50
N SER A 257 10.84 -15.50 0.57
CA SER A 257 9.66 -15.07 1.33
C SER A 257 8.31 -15.39 0.66
N ILE A 258 8.28 -15.78 -0.62
CA ILE A 258 7.03 -16.08 -1.35
C ILE A 258 6.21 -17.18 -0.66
N PRO A 259 6.79 -18.34 -0.24
CA PRO A 259 6.05 -19.36 0.48
C PRO A 259 5.44 -18.89 1.81
N ASP A 260 6.03 -17.89 2.47
CA ASP A 260 5.44 -17.31 3.68
C ASP A 260 4.17 -16.48 3.37
N THR A 261 4.09 -15.87 2.17
CA THR A 261 2.86 -15.22 1.69
C THR A 261 1.76 -16.25 1.42
N GLU A 262 2.10 -17.38 0.79
CA GLU A 262 1.16 -18.48 0.53
C GLU A 262 0.65 -19.12 1.83
N LYS A 263 1.54 -19.37 2.80
CA LYS A 263 1.20 -19.85 4.14
C LYS A 263 0.19 -18.92 4.83
N ARG A 264 0.42 -17.60 4.75
CA ARG A 264 -0.48 -16.60 5.32
C ARG A 264 -1.84 -16.65 4.65
N GLN A 265 -1.88 -16.71 3.32
CA GLN A 265 -3.14 -16.81 2.58
C GLN A 265 -3.91 -18.07 2.99
N ALA A 266 -3.24 -19.23 3.02
CA ALA A 266 -3.86 -20.49 3.46
C ALA A 266 -4.39 -20.42 4.91
N THR A 267 -3.69 -19.72 5.81
CA THR A 267 -4.15 -19.49 7.18
C THR A 267 -5.44 -18.66 7.21
N MET A 268 -5.52 -17.62 6.38
CA MET A 268 -6.69 -16.75 6.27
C MET A 268 -7.87 -17.44 5.58
N ASP A 269 -7.62 -18.28 4.57
CA ASP A 269 -8.63 -19.07 3.86
C ASP A 269 -9.26 -20.16 4.72
N ALA A 270 -8.54 -20.64 5.74
CA ALA A 270 -9.05 -21.61 6.71
C ALA A 270 -10.04 -21.00 7.72
N ALA A 271 -10.09 -19.67 7.85
CA ALA A 271 -11.00 -18.97 8.75
C ALA A 271 -12.44 -19.02 8.21
N LYS A 272 -13.41 -19.36 9.06
CA LYS A 272 -14.79 -19.65 8.60
C LYS A 272 -15.70 -18.42 8.60
N GLY A 273 -15.45 -17.49 9.53
CA GLY A 273 -16.19 -16.25 9.71
C GLY A 273 -15.58 -15.05 9.00
N VAL A 274 -14.40 -15.19 8.37
CA VAL A 274 -13.72 -14.10 7.66
C VAL A 274 -14.08 -14.12 6.18
N ARG A 275 -14.76 -13.06 5.72
CA ARG A 275 -14.94 -12.80 4.30
C ARG A 275 -13.86 -11.83 3.82
N GLN A 276 -13.02 -12.30 2.91
CA GLN A 276 -11.94 -11.52 2.34
C GLN A 276 -12.42 -10.76 1.09
N PHE A 277 -12.27 -9.44 1.11
CA PHE A 277 -12.53 -8.53 -0.01
C PHE A 277 -11.17 -8.01 -0.49
N LEU A 278 -10.46 -8.85 -1.25
CA LEU A 278 -9.17 -8.51 -1.88
C LEU A 278 -9.40 -7.68 -3.15
N CYS A 279 -8.49 -6.78 -3.47
CA CYS A 279 -8.68 -5.77 -4.51
C CYS A 279 -9.90 -4.86 -4.25
N TRP A 280 -10.31 -4.66 -3.00
CA TRP A 280 -11.32 -3.68 -2.60
C TRP A 280 -10.69 -2.57 -1.78
N ARG A 281 -10.78 -1.34 -2.27
CA ARG A 281 -10.23 -0.17 -1.61
C ARG A 281 -11.33 0.62 -0.90
N ALA A 282 -11.18 0.84 0.40
CA ALA A 282 -11.99 1.82 1.09
C ALA A 282 -11.75 3.22 0.51
N TYR A 283 -12.82 4.00 0.32
CA TYR A 283 -12.74 5.38 -0.19
C TYR A 283 -13.55 6.38 0.62
N ALA A 284 -14.41 5.93 1.53
CA ALA A 284 -15.16 6.80 2.44
C ALA A 284 -15.45 6.13 3.78
N SER A 285 -15.46 6.93 4.85
CA SER A 285 -15.99 6.57 6.17
C SER A 285 -17.20 7.45 6.46
N ASN A 286 -18.40 6.87 6.46
CA ASN A 286 -19.64 7.60 6.71
C ASN A 286 -19.87 7.66 8.23
N THR A 287 -19.61 8.83 8.82
CA THR A 287 -19.64 9.06 10.27
C THR A 287 -20.78 10.01 10.63
N ASP A 288 -21.47 9.70 11.71
CA ASP A 288 -22.52 10.54 12.30
C ASP A 288 -22.21 10.74 13.78
N GLY A 289 -21.97 12.00 14.16
CA GLY A 289 -21.38 12.37 15.44
C GLY A 289 -20.01 11.73 15.64
N ASN A 290 -19.88 10.93 16.70
CA ASN A 290 -18.65 10.23 17.06
C ASN A 290 -18.68 8.73 16.72
N LYS A 291 -19.51 8.32 15.75
CA LYS A 291 -19.71 6.91 15.41
C LYS A 291 -19.72 6.68 13.90
N ILE A 292 -18.85 5.78 13.45
CA ILE A 292 -18.84 5.30 12.06
C ILE A 292 -20.08 4.43 11.85
N LYS A 293 -20.87 4.75 10.82
CA LYS A 293 -22.05 3.96 10.42
C LYS A 293 -21.68 2.92 9.37
N SER A 294 -20.78 3.28 8.46
CA SER A 294 -20.32 2.40 7.39
C SER A 294 -19.01 2.88 6.79
N VAL A 295 -18.28 1.94 6.18
CA VAL A 295 -17.19 2.22 5.25
C VAL A 295 -17.65 1.83 3.85
N ASP A 296 -17.42 2.70 2.87
CA ASP A 296 -17.68 2.39 1.46
C ASP A 296 -16.36 2.01 0.77
N ALA A 297 -16.40 0.96 -0.05
CA ALA A 297 -15.24 0.49 -0.79
C ALA A 297 -15.56 0.20 -2.26
N LYS A 298 -14.55 0.35 -3.11
CA LYS A 298 -14.61 0.15 -4.56
C LYS A 298 -13.66 -0.98 -4.96
N HIS A 299 -14.12 -1.91 -5.77
CA HIS A 299 -13.25 -2.92 -6.37
C HIS A 299 -12.32 -2.24 -7.39
N ILE A 300 -11.02 -2.53 -7.31
CA ILE A 300 -9.98 -1.91 -8.12
C ILE A 300 -10.28 -2.09 -9.62
N GLU A 301 -10.46 -3.32 -10.10
CA GLU A 301 -10.59 -3.57 -11.55
C GLU A 301 -12.01 -3.46 -12.12
N THR A 302 -13.06 -3.81 -11.34
CA THR A 302 -14.45 -3.81 -11.81
C THR A 302 -15.21 -2.54 -11.48
N GLY A 303 -14.61 -1.61 -10.73
CA GLY A 303 -15.24 -0.37 -10.30
C GLY A 303 -16.49 -0.54 -9.42
N GLU A 304 -16.83 -1.78 -9.04
CA GLU A 304 -18.02 -2.08 -8.24
C GLU A 304 -17.89 -1.42 -6.86
N ILE A 305 -18.93 -0.70 -6.44
CA ILE A 305 -18.97 -0.05 -5.12
C ILE A 305 -19.90 -0.77 -4.15
N ARG A 306 -19.45 -0.91 -2.89
CA ARG A 306 -20.17 -1.59 -1.82
C ARG A 306 -20.08 -0.82 -0.51
N ARG A 307 -21.14 -0.89 0.30
CA ARG A 307 -21.22 -0.34 1.65
C ARG A 307 -21.10 -1.43 2.71
N PHE A 308 -20.20 -1.24 3.66
CA PHE A 308 -19.90 -2.18 4.74
C PHE A 308 -20.33 -1.57 6.07
N THR A 309 -21.26 -2.22 6.77
CA THR A 309 -21.77 -1.76 8.07
C THR A 309 -21.36 -2.73 9.17
N ALA A 310 -20.92 -2.21 10.31
CA ALA A 310 -20.67 -2.98 11.52
C ALA A 310 -20.82 -2.12 12.77
N PRO A 311 -21.08 -2.72 13.94
CA PRO A 311 -21.03 -1.97 15.20
C PRO A 311 -19.61 -1.50 15.53
N ILE A 312 -18.57 -2.21 15.07
CA ILE A 312 -17.15 -1.95 15.34
C ILE A 312 -16.33 -1.94 14.04
N PHE A 313 -15.39 -0.99 13.93
CA PHE A 313 -14.42 -0.90 12.83
C PHE A 313 -12.99 -0.94 13.38
N ILE A 314 -12.09 -1.59 12.66
CA ILE A 314 -10.66 -1.66 13.01
C ILE A 314 -9.84 -1.13 11.83
N ASP A 315 -9.18 0.00 12.02
CA ASP A 315 -8.23 0.55 11.06
C ASP A 315 -6.88 -0.17 11.19
N CYS A 316 -6.59 -0.99 10.18
CA CYS A 316 -5.33 -1.71 9.99
C CYS A 316 -4.64 -1.30 8.69
N THR A 317 -4.96 -0.12 8.16
CA THR A 317 -4.40 0.37 6.89
C THR A 317 -2.90 0.66 7.00
N GLY A 318 -2.40 0.87 8.21
CA GLY A 318 -1.05 1.37 8.48
C GLY A 318 -0.91 2.88 8.23
N ASP A 319 -1.78 3.45 7.38
CA ASP A 319 -1.86 4.87 7.05
C ASP A 319 -2.89 5.64 7.88
N GLY A 320 -3.73 4.96 8.67
CA GLY A 320 -4.73 5.60 9.54
C GLY A 320 -5.88 6.27 8.79
N TRP A 321 -6.09 5.92 7.51
CA TRP A 321 -7.04 6.59 6.62
C TRP A 321 -8.48 6.59 7.13
N VAL A 322 -8.94 5.44 7.63
CA VAL A 322 -10.32 5.30 8.08
C VAL A 322 -10.55 6.16 9.32
N GLY A 323 -9.56 6.21 10.22
CA GLY A 323 -9.57 7.11 11.36
C GLY A 323 -9.61 8.59 10.95
N VAL A 324 -8.74 9.01 10.03
CA VAL A 324 -8.71 10.39 9.53
C VAL A 324 -10.05 10.77 8.89
N TRP A 325 -10.63 9.92 8.02
CA TRP A 325 -11.93 10.18 7.40
C TRP A 325 -13.08 10.20 8.40
N ALA A 326 -12.99 9.41 9.47
CA ALA A 326 -13.98 9.41 10.54
C ALA A 326 -13.88 10.63 11.46
N GLY A 327 -12.84 11.46 11.33
CA GLY A 327 -12.59 12.60 12.22
C GLY A 327 -11.89 12.22 13.52
N ALA A 328 -11.18 11.08 13.56
CA ALA A 328 -10.34 10.73 14.69
C ALA A 328 -9.19 11.74 14.87
N GLU A 329 -8.90 12.10 16.12
CA GLU A 329 -7.68 12.86 16.46
C GLU A 329 -6.45 12.09 15.96
N HIS A 330 -5.47 12.79 15.37
CA HIS A 330 -4.28 12.17 14.78
C HIS A 330 -3.07 13.11 14.77
N SER A 331 -1.87 12.54 14.62
CA SER A 331 -0.62 13.25 14.39
C SER A 331 0.14 12.70 13.17
N TYR A 332 1.04 13.51 12.65
CA TYR A 332 1.98 13.15 11.57
C TYR A 332 3.32 13.86 11.82
N GLY A 333 4.41 13.26 11.36
CA GLY A 333 5.75 13.84 11.47
C GLY A 333 6.42 13.54 12.81
N ARG A 334 7.38 14.37 13.21
CA ARG A 334 8.06 14.27 14.53
C ARG A 334 7.55 15.35 15.45
N GLU A 335 7.12 14.97 16.64
CA GLU A 335 6.73 15.91 17.67
C GLU A 335 7.95 16.68 18.21
N SER A 336 7.70 17.84 18.84
CA SER A 336 8.76 18.51 19.60
C SER A 336 9.23 17.61 20.74
N SER A 337 10.54 17.54 20.97
CA SER A 337 11.17 16.87 22.11
C SER A 337 10.53 17.21 23.46
N ASP A 338 9.93 18.40 23.61
CA ASP A 338 9.29 18.86 24.84
C ASP A 338 7.87 18.30 25.02
N THR A 339 7.20 17.87 23.94
CA THR A 339 5.80 17.38 23.94
C THR A 339 5.62 16.18 24.87
N TYR A 340 6.54 15.20 24.74
CA TYR A 340 6.54 13.98 25.55
C TYR A 340 7.84 13.81 26.36
N GLY A 341 8.77 14.76 26.25
CA GLY A 341 10.08 14.72 26.91
C GLY A 341 10.99 13.61 26.39
N GLU A 342 11.05 13.42 25.07
CA GLU A 342 11.76 12.32 24.38
C GLU A 342 13.13 12.74 23.84
N THR A 343 13.84 13.59 24.59
CA THR A 343 15.18 14.08 24.22
C THR A 343 16.23 12.98 24.39
N TRP A 344 17.21 12.95 23.48
CA TRP A 344 18.42 12.15 23.66
C TRP A 344 19.68 12.93 23.25
N ASP A 345 20.46 13.39 24.23
CA ASP A 345 21.62 14.26 24.02
C ASP A 345 22.63 13.73 22.99
N LYS A 346 22.78 12.40 22.92
CA LYS A 346 23.70 11.75 21.98
C LYS A 346 23.38 12.05 20.51
N HIS A 347 22.10 12.20 20.17
CA HIS A 347 21.65 12.34 18.78
C HIS A 347 20.81 13.61 18.51
N GLY A 348 20.39 14.33 19.57
CA GLY A 348 19.74 15.64 19.49
C GLY A 348 18.57 15.68 18.49
N GLU A 349 18.59 16.66 17.59
CA GLU A 349 17.55 16.90 16.57
C GLU A 349 17.31 15.73 15.60
N LEU A 350 18.26 14.80 15.45
CA LEU A 350 18.05 13.60 14.64
C LEU A 350 17.10 12.60 15.32
N TRP A 351 17.09 12.57 16.65
CA TRP A 351 16.23 11.70 17.43
C TRP A 351 14.85 12.31 17.64
N SER A 352 14.80 13.52 18.20
CA SER A 352 13.57 14.28 18.46
C SER A 352 13.86 15.77 18.26
N PRO A 353 13.19 16.47 17.33
CA PRO A 353 13.52 17.86 17.05
C PRO A 353 12.98 18.81 18.12
N LYS A 354 13.56 20.01 18.26
CA LYS A 354 13.01 21.03 19.17
C LYS A 354 11.71 21.64 18.65
N LYS A 355 11.60 21.80 17.33
CA LYS A 355 10.36 22.23 16.67
C LYS A 355 9.77 21.04 15.93
N PRO A 356 8.44 20.81 16.00
CA PRO A 356 7.82 19.74 15.24
C PRO A 356 8.11 19.90 13.75
N ASP A 357 8.26 18.78 13.05
CA ASP A 357 8.51 18.77 11.62
C ASP A 357 7.80 17.60 10.92
N ASN A 358 7.81 17.58 9.59
CA ASN A 358 7.07 16.59 8.79
C ASN A 358 7.91 15.36 8.44
N ARG A 359 9.10 15.21 9.02
CA ARG A 359 9.92 14.02 8.78
C ARG A 359 9.31 12.82 9.48
N VAL A 360 9.52 11.67 8.89
CA VAL A 360 9.10 10.37 9.42
C VAL A 360 10.10 9.31 8.98
N MET A 361 10.05 8.13 9.61
CA MET A 361 10.70 6.93 9.10
C MET A 361 10.12 6.63 7.71
N GLY A 362 10.99 6.60 6.70
CA GLY A 362 10.58 6.76 5.32
C GLY A 362 9.95 5.52 4.68
N SER A 363 9.76 5.63 3.37
CA SER A 363 9.31 4.51 2.54
C SER A 363 10.50 3.84 1.87
N SER A 364 10.62 2.53 2.02
CA SER A 364 11.65 1.74 1.34
C SER A 364 11.16 1.18 0.02
N VAL A 365 12.03 1.16 -0.99
CA VAL A 365 11.85 0.38 -2.22
C VAL A 365 12.96 -0.65 -2.28
N LEU A 366 12.60 -1.90 -2.01
CA LEU A 366 13.55 -3.01 -1.98
C LEU A 366 13.82 -3.52 -3.38
N TRP A 367 15.04 -4.01 -3.60
CA TRP A 367 15.46 -4.51 -4.89
C TRP A 367 16.66 -5.44 -4.77
N ASN A 368 16.83 -6.33 -5.73
CA ASN A 368 17.96 -7.24 -5.80
C ASN A 368 18.37 -7.56 -7.23
N SER A 369 19.55 -8.14 -7.36
CA SER A 369 20.08 -8.68 -8.60
C SER A 369 20.37 -10.17 -8.44
N LYS A 370 20.59 -10.83 -9.58
CA LYS A 370 21.10 -12.19 -9.63
C LYS A 370 22.35 -12.28 -10.48
N LYS A 371 23.18 -13.28 -10.18
CA LYS A 371 24.27 -13.69 -11.06
C LYS A 371 23.71 -14.54 -12.20
N THR A 372 24.21 -14.33 -13.40
CA THR A 372 23.85 -15.07 -14.62
C THR A 372 25.06 -15.80 -15.19
N ASP A 373 24.81 -16.85 -15.97
CA ASP A 373 25.90 -17.61 -16.62
C ASP A 373 26.56 -16.80 -17.74
N GLN A 374 25.78 -15.93 -18.39
CA GLN A 374 26.23 -15.07 -19.48
C GLN A 374 26.21 -13.59 -19.06
N PRO A 375 27.07 -12.74 -19.66
CA PRO A 375 27.00 -11.30 -19.46
C PRO A 375 25.63 -10.71 -19.80
N SER A 376 25.22 -9.69 -19.06
CA SER A 376 24.00 -8.91 -19.32
C SER A 376 24.33 -7.44 -19.48
N THR A 377 23.51 -6.71 -20.24
CA THR A 377 23.57 -5.26 -20.38
C THR A 377 22.49 -4.59 -19.54
N PHE A 378 22.62 -3.27 -19.32
CA PHE A 378 21.58 -2.44 -18.74
C PHE A 378 21.51 -1.12 -19.51
N PRO A 379 20.32 -0.61 -19.86
CA PRO A 379 20.21 0.62 -20.64
C PRO A 379 20.85 1.83 -19.95
N ALA A 380 21.24 2.82 -20.75
CA ALA A 380 21.62 4.12 -20.21
C ALA A 380 20.39 4.82 -19.61
N VAL A 381 20.55 5.36 -18.40
CA VAL A 381 19.48 6.03 -17.65
C VAL A 381 19.89 7.45 -17.24
N PRO A 382 20.13 8.37 -18.21
CA PRO A 382 20.59 9.72 -17.90
C PRO A 382 19.64 10.49 -16.98
N TRP A 383 18.35 10.18 -17.04
CA TRP A 383 17.26 10.72 -16.22
C TRP A 383 17.29 10.31 -14.74
N ALA A 384 18.10 9.32 -14.39
CA ALA A 384 18.30 8.83 -13.02
C ALA A 384 19.57 9.40 -12.37
N MET A 385 20.49 9.99 -13.15
CA MET A 385 21.86 10.27 -12.72
C MET A 385 21.98 11.44 -11.74
N ASP A 386 21.06 12.39 -11.75
CA ASP A 386 21.04 13.49 -10.79
C ASP A 386 20.68 13.01 -9.37
N VAL A 387 19.82 12.00 -9.27
CA VAL A 387 19.48 11.34 -8.00
C VAL A 387 20.59 10.37 -7.60
N ALA A 388 20.90 9.39 -8.44
CA ALA A 388 21.86 8.33 -8.13
C ALA A 388 23.30 8.84 -8.01
N LYS A 389 23.63 9.94 -8.69
CA LYS A 389 24.98 10.53 -8.76
C LYS A 389 26.00 9.47 -9.21
N ASP A 390 27.07 9.30 -8.45
CA ASP A 390 28.12 8.32 -8.64
C ASP A 390 27.91 7.02 -7.84
N LYS A 391 26.75 6.84 -7.18
CA LYS A 391 26.51 5.65 -6.37
C LYS A 391 26.61 4.39 -7.23
N VAL A 392 27.39 3.42 -6.77
CA VAL A 392 27.47 2.06 -7.34
C VAL A 392 26.78 1.10 -6.39
N ALA A 393 25.81 0.32 -6.88
CA ALA A 393 25.18 -0.76 -6.13
C ALA A 393 24.62 -1.85 -7.06
N ILE A 394 24.66 -3.10 -6.62
CA ILE A 394 24.05 -4.23 -7.33
C ILE A 394 22.81 -4.77 -6.61
N ASN A 395 22.54 -4.33 -5.37
CA ASN A 395 21.38 -4.75 -4.60
C ASN A 395 20.98 -3.65 -3.62
N GLY A 396 19.71 -3.74 -3.21
CA GLY A 396 19.11 -2.95 -2.15
C GLY A 396 18.96 -3.72 -0.86
N GLU A 397 18.58 -3.01 0.18
CA GLU A 397 18.22 -3.53 1.50
C GLU A 397 17.37 -2.46 2.21
N TRP A 398 16.94 -2.70 3.46
CA TRP A 398 16.04 -1.81 4.21
C TRP A 398 16.41 -0.33 4.24
N PHE A 399 17.70 0.00 4.10
CA PHE A 399 18.22 1.37 4.14
C PHE A 399 18.05 2.14 2.83
N TRP A 400 17.56 1.50 1.76
CA TRP A 400 17.09 2.15 0.53
C TRP A 400 15.70 2.72 0.80
N GLU A 401 15.69 3.85 1.50
CA GLU A 401 14.52 4.45 2.10
C GLU A 401 14.61 5.96 2.00
N TYR A 402 13.49 6.57 1.58
CA TYR A 402 13.41 8.00 1.37
C TYR A 402 12.28 8.65 2.19
N SER A 403 12.63 9.79 2.79
CA SER A 403 11.73 10.72 3.46
C SER A 403 12.36 12.10 3.36
N SER A 404 11.52 13.13 3.29
CA SER A 404 11.97 14.51 3.37
C SER A 404 10.97 15.32 4.17
N ASN A 405 11.39 16.48 4.67
CA ASN A 405 10.50 17.37 5.40
C ASN A 405 9.43 18.01 4.50
N ASP A 406 9.69 18.04 3.18
CA ASP A 406 8.82 18.71 2.21
C ASP A 406 7.91 17.71 1.47
N LYS A 407 7.87 16.44 1.91
CA LYS A 407 7.09 15.39 1.27
C LYS A 407 6.30 14.61 2.30
N HIS A 408 5.00 14.49 2.07
CA HIS A 408 4.12 13.68 2.89
C HIS A 408 4.14 12.22 2.39
N GLN A 409 4.34 11.23 3.27
CA GLN A 409 4.44 9.81 2.89
C GLN A 409 3.17 9.21 2.29
N ILE A 410 2.09 9.98 2.31
CA ILE A 410 0.82 9.64 1.70
C ILE A 410 0.66 10.45 0.40
N ASN A 411 0.54 11.77 0.52
CA ASN A 411 0.18 12.65 -0.59
C ASN A 411 1.28 12.78 -1.65
N ASP A 412 2.54 12.51 -1.30
CA ASP A 412 3.68 12.53 -2.22
C ASP A 412 4.24 11.12 -2.48
N ALA A 413 3.49 10.06 -2.14
CA ALA A 413 4.01 8.71 -2.15
C ALA A 413 4.47 8.24 -3.55
N GLU A 414 3.78 8.64 -4.63
CA GLU A 414 4.22 8.34 -6.01
C GLU A 414 5.58 9.01 -6.29
N ASN A 415 5.75 10.28 -5.90
CA ASN A 415 7.00 11.02 -6.07
C ASN A 415 8.14 10.43 -5.23
N ILE A 416 7.85 9.99 -4.00
CA ILE A 416 8.81 9.32 -3.11
C ILE A 416 9.30 8.01 -3.74
N ARG A 417 8.38 7.18 -4.26
CA ARG A 417 8.72 5.93 -4.95
C ARG A 417 9.52 6.21 -6.23
N ASP A 418 9.10 7.18 -7.03
CA ASP A 418 9.75 7.52 -8.29
C ASP A 418 11.18 8.04 -8.06
N HIS A 419 11.41 8.79 -6.97
CA HIS A 419 12.76 9.17 -6.53
C HIS A 419 13.62 7.94 -6.22
N MET A 420 13.05 6.94 -5.56
CA MET A 420 13.73 5.68 -5.29
C MET A 420 14.02 4.89 -6.57
N PHE A 421 13.11 4.82 -7.53
CA PHE A 421 13.39 4.19 -8.83
C PHE A 421 14.58 4.83 -9.53
N ARG A 422 14.68 6.16 -9.53
CA ARG A 422 15.84 6.89 -10.08
C ARG A 422 17.13 6.52 -9.34
N ALA A 423 17.10 6.52 -8.01
CA ALA A 423 18.24 6.10 -7.22
C ALA A 423 18.70 4.67 -7.55
N ILE A 424 17.77 3.73 -7.67
CA ILE A 424 18.02 2.30 -7.91
C ILE A 424 18.57 2.09 -9.33
N TYR A 425 17.84 2.53 -10.35
CA TYR A 425 18.22 2.33 -11.75
C TYR A 425 19.54 3.04 -12.06
N GLY A 426 19.75 4.25 -11.55
CA GLY A 426 21.01 4.95 -11.73
C GLY A 426 22.18 4.27 -11.02
N SER A 427 21.96 3.78 -9.79
CA SER A 427 23.01 3.08 -9.05
C SER A 427 23.42 1.75 -9.69
N PHE A 428 22.44 1.02 -10.23
CA PHE A 428 22.69 -0.21 -10.97
C PHE A 428 23.41 0.06 -12.30
N ALA A 429 22.99 1.09 -13.04
CA ALA A 429 23.67 1.52 -14.27
C ALA A 429 25.15 1.89 -14.02
N ASN A 430 25.44 2.57 -12.92
CA ASN A 430 26.81 2.83 -12.49
C ASN A 430 27.57 1.54 -12.18
N ALA A 431 26.95 0.57 -11.51
CA ALA A 431 27.57 -0.72 -11.22
C ALA A 431 27.93 -1.52 -12.49
N LYS A 432 27.11 -1.43 -13.53
CA LYS A 432 27.35 -2.11 -14.82
C LYS A 432 28.54 -1.57 -15.61
N LYS A 433 29.10 -0.41 -15.24
CA LYS A 433 30.34 0.11 -15.81
C LYS A 433 31.58 -0.72 -15.40
N ASN A 434 31.49 -1.47 -14.31
CA ASN A 434 32.57 -2.34 -13.85
C ASN A 434 32.46 -3.75 -14.49
N PRO A 435 33.50 -4.23 -15.21
CA PRO A 435 33.51 -5.57 -15.81
C PRO A 435 33.26 -6.72 -14.82
N ALA A 436 33.59 -6.55 -13.53
CA ALA A 436 33.29 -7.54 -12.50
C ALA A 436 31.78 -7.82 -12.35
N ASN A 437 30.93 -6.86 -12.76
CA ASN A 437 29.47 -6.98 -12.74
C ASN A 437 28.89 -7.36 -14.11
N ALA A 438 29.70 -7.82 -15.08
CA ALA A 438 29.22 -8.21 -16.41
C ALA A 438 28.10 -9.26 -16.32
N ASN A 439 28.25 -10.23 -15.43
CA ASN A 439 27.31 -11.33 -15.21
C ASN A 439 26.29 -11.06 -14.08
N VAL A 440 26.07 -9.80 -13.73
CA VAL A 440 25.03 -9.40 -12.75
C VAL A 440 23.88 -8.73 -13.50
N ARG A 441 22.66 -9.23 -13.26
CA ARG A 441 21.41 -8.72 -13.85
C ARG A 441 20.46 -8.26 -12.75
N LEU A 442 19.87 -7.08 -12.92
CA LEU A 442 18.78 -6.59 -12.06
C LEU A 442 17.59 -7.55 -12.18
N GLU A 443 17.16 -8.09 -11.05
CA GLU A 443 16.19 -9.21 -11.04
C GLU A 443 14.82 -8.76 -10.58
N TRP A 444 14.77 -7.97 -9.51
CA TRP A 444 13.52 -7.55 -8.92
C TRP A 444 13.69 -6.19 -8.26
N VAL A 445 12.72 -5.32 -8.49
CA VAL A 445 12.49 -4.08 -7.76
C VAL A 445 11.05 -4.13 -7.27
N ALA A 446 10.80 -3.72 -6.04
CA ALA A 446 9.43 -3.56 -5.55
C ALA A 446 8.75 -2.44 -6.35
N TYR A 447 7.65 -2.74 -7.02
CA TYR A 447 6.94 -1.73 -7.82
C TYR A 447 6.10 -0.77 -6.95
N ILE A 448 5.96 -1.05 -5.65
CA ILE A 448 5.29 -0.23 -4.64
C ILE A 448 6.23 0.07 -3.47
N GLY A 449 5.95 1.15 -2.74
CA GLY A 449 6.73 1.54 -1.56
C GLY A 449 6.31 0.80 -0.29
N GLY A 450 7.27 0.33 0.50
CA GLY A 450 7.05 -0.19 1.86
C GLY A 450 7.15 0.93 2.89
N LYS A 451 6.03 1.54 3.27
CA LYS A 451 5.99 2.66 4.24
C LYS A 451 6.32 2.17 5.65
N ARG A 452 7.14 2.94 6.40
CA ARG A 452 7.43 2.64 7.81
C ARG A 452 6.58 3.40 8.79
N GLU A 453 6.22 4.62 8.45
CA GLU A 453 5.49 5.54 9.29
C GLU A 453 4.68 6.50 8.42
N SER A 454 3.50 6.85 8.92
CA SER A 454 2.64 7.87 8.35
C SER A 454 1.78 8.44 9.48
N VAL A 455 0.46 8.46 9.34
CA VAL A 455 -0.43 9.02 10.37
C VAL A 455 -0.53 8.09 11.56
N ARG A 456 -0.46 8.66 12.77
CA ARG A 456 -0.72 7.98 14.04
C ARG A 456 -2.02 8.49 14.63
N LEU A 457 -2.96 7.60 14.91
CA LEU A 457 -4.26 7.95 15.51
C LEU A 457 -4.12 8.14 17.02
N VAL A 458 -4.94 9.00 17.61
CA VAL A 458 -4.89 9.30 19.05
C VAL A 458 -5.92 8.47 19.81
N GLY A 459 -5.43 7.67 20.76
CA GLY A 459 -6.23 6.96 21.75
C GLY A 459 -6.20 7.67 23.11
N ASP A 460 -6.76 7.01 24.13
CA ASP A 460 -6.73 7.53 25.51
C ASP A 460 -5.31 7.54 26.11
N TYR A 461 -4.35 6.87 25.46
CA TYR A 461 -2.93 6.94 25.79
C TYR A 461 -2.06 6.96 24.55
N ILE A 462 -1.05 7.81 24.57
CA ILE A 462 -0.02 7.90 23.54
C ILE A 462 1.21 7.14 24.07
N TYR A 463 1.55 6.02 23.43
CA TYR A 463 2.75 5.27 23.77
C TYR A 463 4.03 6.02 23.36
N THR A 464 5.00 6.10 24.26
CA THR A 464 6.22 6.89 24.10
C THR A 464 7.49 6.06 24.28
N GLN A 465 8.63 6.64 23.92
CA GLN A 465 9.96 6.13 24.22
C GLN A 465 10.12 5.80 25.71
N LYS A 466 9.59 6.65 26.61
CA LYS A 466 9.73 6.47 28.06
C LYS A 466 9.10 5.17 28.51
N ASP A 467 7.94 4.83 27.96
CA ASP A 467 7.25 3.58 28.28
C ASP A 467 8.10 2.36 27.92
N ALA A 468 8.75 2.40 26.75
CA ALA A 468 9.62 1.33 26.28
C ALA A 468 10.92 1.20 27.11
N VAL A 469 11.57 2.33 27.41
CA VAL A 469 12.85 2.34 28.13
C VAL A 469 12.69 1.99 29.61
N SER A 470 11.61 2.47 30.23
CA SER A 470 11.28 2.18 31.62
C SER A 470 10.65 0.80 31.81
N ASN A 471 10.40 0.06 30.72
CA ASN A 471 9.68 -1.22 30.73
C ASN A 471 8.35 -1.11 31.50
N THR A 472 7.64 0.00 31.33
CA THR A 472 6.42 0.32 32.10
C THR A 472 5.39 -0.77 31.87
N TYR A 473 5.00 -1.46 32.94
CA TYR A 473 3.89 -2.40 32.89
C TYR A 473 2.57 -1.65 33.10
N PHE A 474 1.55 -2.01 32.32
CA PHE A 474 0.23 -1.42 32.41
C PHE A 474 -0.79 -2.49 32.83
N SER A 475 -1.75 -2.13 33.68
CA SER A 475 -2.83 -3.06 34.06
C SER A 475 -3.70 -3.48 32.87
N ASP A 476 -3.65 -2.72 31.78
CA ASP A 476 -4.32 -3.00 30.51
C ASP A 476 -3.34 -3.39 29.38
N THR A 477 -2.16 -3.91 29.72
CA THR A 477 -1.20 -4.46 28.74
C THR A 477 -1.84 -5.56 27.88
N VAL A 478 -1.73 -5.41 26.56
CA VAL A 478 -2.25 -6.37 25.57
C VAL A 478 -1.23 -6.82 24.53
N VAL A 479 -0.08 -6.15 24.47
CA VAL A 479 1.04 -6.47 23.57
C VAL A 479 2.35 -6.38 24.33
N GLU A 480 3.32 -7.23 23.97
CA GLU A 480 4.67 -7.19 24.50
C GLU A 480 5.72 -7.26 23.39
N GLU A 481 6.84 -6.57 23.58
CA GLU A 481 7.96 -6.56 22.63
C GLU A 481 9.30 -6.31 23.34
N LYS A 482 10.38 -6.85 22.77
CA LYS A 482 11.76 -6.76 23.29
C LYS A 482 12.72 -6.07 22.33
N ARG A 483 12.24 -5.62 21.17
CA ARG A 483 13.03 -4.94 20.15
C ARG A 483 13.37 -3.52 20.61
N ASP A 484 14.66 -3.20 20.54
CA ASP A 484 15.17 -1.84 20.67
C ASP A 484 14.36 -0.83 19.83
N ILE A 485 14.27 0.40 20.30
CA ILE A 485 13.72 1.49 19.48
C ILE A 485 14.71 1.77 18.35
N ASP A 486 14.27 1.62 17.09
CA ASP A 486 15.03 1.98 15.89
C ASP A 486 14.34 3.09 15.07
N VAL A 487 14.80 4.34 15.28
CA VAL A 487 14.33 5.52 14.53
C VAL A 487 15.20 5.75 13.31
N HIS A 488 14.56 5.77 12.13
CA HIS A 488 15.24 5.95 10.85
C HIS A 488 15.35 7.43 10.47
N TYR A 489 16.46 7.79 9.84
CA TYR A 489 16.68 9.11 9.27
C TYR A 489 17.59 9.05 8.03
N GLN A 490 17.48 10.04 7.15
CA GLN A 490 18.30 10.12 5.94
C GLN A 490 19.75 10.42 6.29
N GLN A 491 20.70 9.65 5.74
CA GLN A 491 22.12 9.76 6.06
C GLN A 491 22.71 11.14 5.76
N VAL A 492 22.15 11.87 4.80
CA VAL A 492 22.55 13.25 4.45
C VAL A 492 22.36 14.24 5.60
N LEU A 493 21.53 13.91 6.60
CA LEU A 493 21.29 14.75 7.77
C LEU A 493 22.37 14.59 8.85
N ALA A 494 23.10 13.46 8.83
CA ALA A 494 24.22 13.22 9.74
C ALA A 494 25.49 13.89 9.20
N LYS A 495 25.88 15.00 9.84
CA LYS A 495 27.06 15.80 9.47
C LYS A 495 28.34 14.95 9.42
N GLU A 496 28.45 13.97 10.32
CA GLU A 496 29.59 13.07 10.45
C GLU A 496 29.68 12.02 9.33
N LYS A 497 28.56 11.66 8.69
CA LYS A 497 28.54 10.62 7.65
C LYS A 497 29.06 11.12 6.30
N LYS A 498 29.07 12.44 6.06
CA LYS A 498 29.42 13.06 4.76
C LYS A 498 28.73 12.36 3.58
N CYS A 499 27.52 11.85 3.79
CA CYS A 499 26.75 11.16 2.76
C CYS A 499 26.11 12.20 1.84
N GLN A 500 26.17 11.97 0.54
CA GLN A 500 25.54 12.83 -0.47
C GLN A 500 24.26 12.23 -1.06
N TYR A 501 23.88 11.03 -0.65
CA TYR A 501 22.76 10.26 -1.22
C TYR A 501 21.55 10.37 -0.29
N ASP A 502 20.55 11.15 -0.70
CA ASP A 502 19.35 11.41 0.12
C ASP A 502 18.39 10.21 0.20
N PHE A 503 18.50 9.28 -0.74
CA PHE A 503 17.77 8.01 -0.82
C PHE A 503 18.35 6.89 0.07
N LEU A 504 19.38 7.18 0.86
CA LEU A 504 19.95 6.23 1.83
C LEU A 504 19.65 6.69 3.25
N SER A 505 19.03 5.81 4.02
CA SER A 505 18.71 6.03 5.43
C SER A 505 19.60 5.19 6.33
N THR A 506 19.53 5.45 7.63
CA THR A 506 20.18 4.67 8.68
C THR A 506 19.32 4.76 9.93
N ALA A 507 19.61 3.96 10.95
CA ALA A 507 18.81 3.91 12.16
C ALA A 507 19.62 4.28 13.40
N LEU A 508 18.98 5.03 14.30
CA LEU A 508 19.44 5.28 15.66
C LEU A 508 18.80 4.23 16.57
N PHE A 509 19.61 3.55 17.37
CA PHE A 509 19.15 2.45 18.22
C PHE A 509 19.24 2.83 19.69
N MET A 510 18.10 2.82 20.39
CA MET A 510 18.03 2.91 21.84
C MET A 510 17.66 1.55 22.42
N LYS A 511 18.54 1.04 23.29
CA LYS A 511 18.36 -0.27 23.94
C LYS A 511 17.15 -0.27 24.86
N THR A 512 16.37 -1.34 24.82
CA THR A 512 15.20 -1.54 25.69
C THR A 512 15.23 -2.92 26.36
N GLY A 513 14.42 -3.12 27.39
CA GLY A 513 14.08 -4.45 27.90
C GLY A 513 12.86 -5.02 27.18
N LEU A 514 12.11 -5.88 27.88
CA LEU A 514 10.75 -6.25 27.50
C LEU A 514 9.81 -5.12 27.93
N TYR A 515 9.10 -4.53 26.97
CA TYR A 515 8.12 -3.47 27.20
C TYR A 515 6.73 -3.87 26.72
N TYR A 516 5.75 -3.06 27.13
CA TYR A 516 4.35 -3.43 27.10
C TYR A 516 3.49 -2.30 26.53
N ILE A 517 2.57 -2.63 25.64
CA ILE A 517 1.67 -1.63 25.02
C ILE A 517 0.27 -1.83 25.61
N PRO A 518 -0.34 -0.78 26.18
CA PRO A 518 -1.66 -0.86 26.80
C PRO A 518 -2.79 -0.78 25.76
N PHE A 519 -3.95 -1.35 26.10
CA PHE A 519 -5.10 -1.42 25.20
C PHE A 519 -5.65 -0.05 24.81
N ARG A 520 -5.55 0.93 25.70
CA ARG A 520 -5.89 2.34 25.44
C ARG A 520 -5.09 3.03 24.33
N CYS A 521 -4.05 2.41 23.79
CA CYS A 521 -3.38 2.85 22.57
C CYS A 521 -4.04 2.36 21.28
N LEU A 522 -4.99 1.42 21.37
CA LEU A 522 -5.55 0.66 20.24
C LEU A 522 -7.00 1.01 19.93
N TYR A 523 -7.56 2.05 20.56
CA TYR A 523 -8.87 2.58 20.22
C TYR A 523 -8.86 4.10 20.15
N SER A 524 -9.72 4.67 19.30
CA SER A 524 -9.82 6.12 19.12
C SER A 524 -10.42 6.77 20.37
N LYS A 525 -9.79 7.86 20.82
CA LYS A 525 -10.26 8.66 21.94
C LYS A 525 -11.61 9.34 21.66
N ASN A 526 -11.87 9.70 20.41
CA ASN A 526 -13.01 10.54 20.03
C ASN A 526 -13.99 9.88 19.05
N ILE A 527 -13.67 8.72 18.46
CA ILE A 527 -14.59 7.92 17.63
C ILE A 527 -14.93 6.61 18.35
N SER A 528 -16.10 6.57 18.96
CA SER A 528 -16.52 5.56 19.94
C SER A 528 -16.41 4.11 19.45
N ASN A 529 -16.59 3.84 18.16
CA ASN A 529 -16.57 2.49 17.61
C ASN A 529 -15.39 2.19 16.68
N LEU A 530 -14.32 2.96 16.80
CA LEU A 530 -13.10 2.78 16.02
C LEU A 530 -11.96 2.25 16.89
N MET A 531 -11.40 1.11 16.49
CA MET A 531 -10.10 0.61 16.95
C MET A 531 -9.02 0.83 15.89
N MET A 532 -7.76 0.82 16.30
CA MET A 532 -6.62 0.85 15.40
C MET A 532 -5.54 -0.14 15.82
N ALA A 533 -4.92 -0.78 14.83
CA ALA A 533 -3.82 -1.71 15.02
C ALA A 533 -2.88 -1.66 13.80
N GLY A 534 -1.58 -1.75 14.03
CA GLY A 534 -0.60 -1.50 12.97
C GLY A 534 0.26 -0.29 13.28
N ARG A 535 0.86 0.28 12.23
CA ARG A 535 1.73 1.47 12.34
C ARG A 535 0.98 2.75 12.69
N CYS A 536 -0.35 2.74 12.58
CA CYS A 536 -1.24 3.86 12.88
C CYS A 536 -1.74 3.90 14.35
N PHE A 537 -1.26 3.01 15.22
CA PHE A 537 -1.66 2.99 16.63
C PHE A 537 -1.20 4.24 17.40
N SER A 538 -1.77 4.47 18.58
CA SER A 538 -1.48 5.69 19.34
C SER A 538 -0.11 5.69 19.99
N CYS A 539 0.80 6.44 19.39
CA CYS A 539 2.18 6.59 19.84
C CYS A 539 2.80 7.92 19.36
N SER A 540 3.92 8.31 19.99
CA SER A 540 4.81 9.34 19.46
C SER A 540 5.64 8.80 18.30
N HIS A 541 6.28 9.69 17.53
CA HIS A 541 7.23 9.30 16.48
C HIS A 541 8.31 8.33 17.00
N VAL A 542 8.89 8.66 18.16
CA VAL A 542 9.97 7.85 18.75
C VAL A 542 9.40 6.56 19.35
N GLY A 543 8.25 6.64 20.03
CA GLY A 543 7.55 5.49 20.60
C GLY A 543 7.14 4.45 19.56
N LEU A 544 6.92 4.84 18.31
CA LEU A 544 6.65 3.94 17.18
C LEU A 544 7.86 3.06 16.80
N GLY A 545 9.09 3.53 17.05
CA GLY A 545 10.32 2.98 16.47
C GLY A 545 10.50 1.47 16.66
N GLY A 546 10.25 0.96 17.86
CA GLY A 546 10.29 -0.48 18.15
C GLY A 546 9.00 -1.22 17.76
N PRO A 547 7.83 -0.83 18.30
CA PRO A 547 6.53 -1.50 18.09
C PRO A 547 6.04 -1.64 16.65
N ARG A 548 6.57 -0.86 15.69
CA ARG A 548 6.13 -0.88 14.29
C ARG A 548 6.46 -2.17 13.53
N VAL A 549 7.30 -3.05 14.08
CA VAL A 549 7.63 -4.33 13.43
C VAL A 549 6.41 -5.26 13.43
N MET A 550 6.33 -6.09 12.42
CA MET A 550 5.06 -6.64 12.00
C MET A 550 4.53 -7.72 12.95
N ASN A 551 5.37 -8.49 13.66
CA ASN A 551 4.85 -9.42 14.67
C ASN A 551 4.22 -8.66 15.85
N THR A 552 4.83 -7.56 16.30
CA THR A 552 4.24 -6.69 17.33
C THR A 552 2.92 -6.07 16.85
N THR A 553 2.86 -5.59 15.61
CA THR A 553 1.58 -5.11 15.04
C THR A 553 0.54 -6.20 14.89
N GLY A 554 0.95 -7.44 14.63
CA GLY A 554 0.10 -8.62 14.62
C GLY A 554 -0.54 -8.88 15.97
N GLN A 555 0.23 -8.73 17.07
CA GLN A 555 -0.31 -8.79 18.42
C GLN A 555 -1.36 -7.69 18.67
N MET A 556 -1.13 -6.45 18.21
CA MET A 556 -2.14 -5.37 18.30
C MET A 556 -3.43 -5.74 17.56
N GLY A 557 -3.28 -6.33 16.38
CA GLY A 557 -4.38 -6.91 15.61
C GLY A 557 -5.17 -7.94 16.42
N ILE A 558 -4.48 -8.95 16.95
CA ILE A 558 -5.10 -10.00 17.76
C ILE A 558 -5.86 -9.41 18.95
N ALA A 559 -5.26 -8.46 19.66
CA ALA A 559 -5.90 -7.78 20.78
C ALA A 559 -7.19 -7.06 20.37
N THR A 560 -7.16 -6.26 19.29
CA THR A 560 -8.36 -5.56 18.79
C THR A 560 -9.43 -6.51 18.24
N GLY A 561 -9.04 -7.64 17.64
CA GLY A 561 -9.98 -8.68 17.19
C GLY A 561 -10.73 -9.35 18.34
N TYR A 562 -10.03 -9.70 19.43
CA TYR A 562 -10.68 -10.20 20.65
C TYR A 562 -11.51 -9.12 21.34
N ALA A 563 -11.04 -7.86 21.35
CA ALA A 563 -11.82 -6.75 21.91
C ALA A 563 -13.13 -6.55 21.16
N ALA A 564 -13.15 -6.66 19.82
CA ALA A 564 -14.38 -6.59 19.02
C ALA A 564 -15.39 -7.68 19.43
N ALA A 565 -14.91 -8.89 19.76
CA ALA A 565 -15.77 -9.95 20.27
C ALA A 565 -16.39 -9.60 21.64
N LEU A 566 -15.62 -8.97 22.53
CA LEU A 566 -16.12 -8.49 23.82
C LEU A 566 -17.11 -7.33 23.66
N CYS A 567 -16.86 -6.40 22.73
CA CYS A 567 -17.82 -5.36 22.36
C CYS A 567 -19.17 -5.96 21.97
N LYS A 568 -19.17 -7.00 21.12
CA LYS A 568 -20.40 -7.72 20.73
C LYS A 568 -21.02 -8.46 21.92
N LYS A 569 -20.23 -9.20 22.70
CA LYS A 569 -20.69 -10.00 23.84
C LYS A 569 -21.39 -9.16 24.90
N TYR A 570 -20.84 -7.98 25.22
CA TYR A 570 -21.33 -7.12 26.29
C TYR A 570 -22.13 -5.91 25.78
N ASN A 571 -22.39 -5.84 24.46
CA ASN A 571 -23.04 -4.70 23.82
C ASN A 571 -22.43 -3.35 24.25
N THR A 572 -21.11 -3.26 24.14
CA THR A 572 -20.29 -2.12 24.57
C THR A 572 -19.37 -1.66 23.44
N ASP A 573 -18.75 -0.50 23.62
CA ASP A 573 -17.67 0.00 22.78
C ASP A 573 -16.27 -0.37 23.34
N PRO A 574 -15.16 -0.10 22.62
CA PRO A 574 -13.81 -0.38 23.09
C PRO A 574 -13.46 0.29 24.43
N LEU A 575 -13.97 1.51 24.68
CA LEU A 575 -13.77 2.19 25.97
C LEU A 575 -14.43 1.43 27.12
N GLY A 576 -15.63 0.88 26.91
CA GLY A 576 -16.28 0.02 27.88
C GLY A 576 -15.59 -1.33 28.06
N VAL A 577 -14.95 -1.89 27.01
CA VAL A 577 -14.05 -3.05 27.17
C VAL A 577 -12.87 -2.69 28.07
N TYR A 578 -12.21 -1.55 27.84
CA TYR A 578 -11.13 -1.06 28.71
C TYR A 578 -11.57 -0.89 30.18
N LYS A 579 -12.72 -0.24 30.40
CA LYS A 579 -13.20 0.07 31.76
C LYS A 579 -13.68 -1.17 32.53
N ASN A 580 -14.37 -2.10 31.87
CA ASN A 580 -15.15 -3.12 32.55
C ASN A 580 -14.75 -4.56 32.22
N HIS A 581 -13.98 -4.79 31.15
CA HIS A 581 -13.72 -6.14 30.61
C HIS A 581 -12.24 -6.37 30.24
N ILE A 582 -11.32 -5.53 30.71
CA ILE A 582 -9.91 -5.61 30.34
C ILE A 582 -9.24 -6.91 30.78
N GLU A 583 -9.61 -7.45 31.95
CA GLU A 583 -9.08 -8.73 32.44
C GLU A 583 -9.50 -9.90 31.55
N GLU A 584 -10.73 -9.88 31.02
CA GLU A 584 -11.18 -10.90 30.08
C GLU A 584 -10.46 -10.77 28.73
N LEU A 585 -10.24 -9.55 28.23
CA LEU A 585 -9.45 -9.31 27.03
C LEU A 585 -8.04 -9.86 27.18
N ARG A 586 -7.38 -9.53 28.29
CA ARG A 586 -6.03 -10.03 28.64
C ARG A 586 -6.00 -11.55 28.69
N LYS A 587 -7.01 -12.18 29.30
CA LYS A 587 -7.14 -13.65 29.32
C LYS A 587 -7.29 -14.26 27.93
N LEU A 588 -8.08 -13.67 27.03
CA LEU A 588 -8.21 -14.14 25.64
C LEU A 588 -6.89 -14.08 24.86
N ILE A 589 -6.08 -13.05 25.12
CA ILE A 589 -4.75 -12.88 24.53
C ILE A 589 -3.74 -13.89 25.08
N GLY A 590 -3.99 -14.44 26.28
CA GLY A 590 -3.14 -15.43 26.93
C GLY A 590 -2.35 -14.89 28.12
N TYR A 591 -2.65 -13.68 28.60
CA TYR A 591 -2.17 -13.26 29.91
C TYR A 591 -2.89 -14.06 30.99
N THR A 592 -2.14 -14.68 31.89
CA THR A 592 -2.69 -15.33 33.08
C THR A 592 -3.02 -14.29 34.13
N ALA A 593 -4.10 -14.49 34.87
CA ALA A 593 -4.34 -13.74 36.10
C ALA A 593 -3.38 -14.29 37.17
N GLU A 594 -2.19 -13.74 37.34
CA GLU A 594 -1.25 -13.99 38.46
C GLU A 594 -0.01 -13.09 38.24
N LYS A 595 0.56 -12.34 39.19
CA LYS A 595 0.40 -12.15 40.64
C LYS A 595 0.62 -10.67 40.95
#